data_AF-A0A960GU36-F1
#
_entry.id   AF-A0A960GU36-F1
#
_cell.length_a   1.000
_cell.length_b   1.000
_cell.length_c   1.000
_cell.angle_alpha   90.00
_cell.angle_beta   90.00
_cell.angle_gamma   90.00
#
_symmetry.space_group_name_H-M   'P 1'
#
loop_
_entity.id
_entity.type
_entity.pdbx_description
1 polymer ?
#
loop_
_entity_poly.entity_id
_entity_poly.type
_entity_poly.pdbx_seq_one_letter_code
_entity_poly.pdbx_strand_id
1 'polypeptide(L)'
;MQEYLSSTQVADELGISRDALNSEIRAGRFIAPDAVVGGRFQGWSRETVEQIRRDREGGNVIRCDVAGVRYLIAEVREAAETVRAYGFSPGKPVSDVYVQIPRTLLILVARMESEMRRLIVLDHTYARIITGSDDPRHHEETPIEFEVDPVNSLVFPLGTDPQMRSYRLRNAAQQLGAVVTRMPDVLKSAEARAVMRALGTERDKITDYTDELEQDLNESIA
;
A
#
# COMPACT_ATOMS: atom_id res chain seq x y z
N MET A 1 -15.93 13.47 30.66
CA MET A 1 -14.69 13.13 31.40
C MET A 1 -13.68 12.72 30.34
N GLN A 2 -12.61 13.49 30.15
CA GLN A 2 -11.62 13.22 29.11
C GLN A 2 -10.69 12.11 29.62
N GLU A 3 -10.61 10.98 28.90
CA GLU A 3 -9.71 9.88 29.24
C GLU A 3 -8.29 10.21 28.78
N TYR A 4 -7.34 10.21 29.71
CA TYR A 4 -5.92 10.37 29.41
C TYR A 4 -5.20 9.02 29.50
N LEU A 5 -4.37 8.74 28.51
CA LEU A 5 -3.53 7.56 28.43
C LEU A 5 -2.24 7.78 29.23
N SER A 6 -1.88 6.79 30.06
CA SER A 6 -0.61 6.75 30.79
C SER A 6 0.56 6.45 29.86
N SER A 7 1.80 6.77 30.27
CA SER A 7 3.00 6.49 29.47
C SER A 7 3.13 5.03 29.01
N THR A 8 2.67 4.06 29.81
CA THR A 8 2.66 2.65 29.40
C THR A 8 1.69 2.43 28.24
N GLN A 9 0.46 2.94 28.35
CA GLN A 9 -0.54 2.83 27.29
C GLN A 9 -0.12 3.57 26.02
N VAL A 10 0.53 4.74 26.15
CA VAL A 10 1.10 5.45 25.00
C VAL A 10 2.20 4.63 24.32
N ALA A 11 3.07 3.97 25.09
CA ALA A 11 4.12 3.12 24.51
C ALA A 11 3.53 1.93 23.75
N ASP A 12 2.50 1.29 24.33
CA ASP A 12 1.79 0.17 23.70
C ASP A 12 1.09 0.59 22.39
N GLU A 13 0.38 1.72 22.40
CA GLU A 13 -0.31 2.28 21.21
C GLU A 13 0.67 2.72 20.10
N LEU A 14 1.87 3.16 20.48
CA LEU A 14 2.93 3.54 19.53
C LEU A 14 3.81 2.36 19.09
N GLY A 15 3.59 1.15 19.63
CA GLY A 15 4.36 -0.04 19.30
C GLY A 15 5.84 0.03 19.70
N ILE A 16 6.19 0.82 20.73
CA ILE A 16 7.56 1.00 21.21
C ILE A 16 7.71 0.55 22.66
N SER A 17 8.95 0.28 23.09
CA SER A 17 9.19 -0.01 24.50
C SER A 17 8.96 1.21 25.38
N ARG A 18 8.46 0.99 26.59
CA ARG A 18 8.29 2.06 27.60
C ARG A 18 9.59 2.81 27.90
N ASP A 19 10.73 2.12 27.84
CA ASP A 19 12.05 2.73 28.06
C ASP A 19 12.48 3.62 26.89
N ALA A 20 12.13 3.27 25.65
CA ALA A 20 12.34 4.12 24.49
C ALA A 20 11.52 5.42 24.60
N LEU A 21 10.23 5.29 24.96
CA LEU A 21 9.35 6.44 25.19
C LEU A 21 9.89 7.35 26.31
N ASN A 22 10.27 6.79 27.45
CA ASN A 22 10.83 7.56 28.58
C ASN A 22 12.14 8.26 28.21
N SER A 23 12.97 7.64 27.37
CA SER A 23 14.22 8.22 26.90
C SER A 23 13.97 9.43 26.01
N GLU A 24 12.95 9.39 25.15
CA GLU A 24 12.57 10.52 24.30
C GLU A 24 11.95 11.67 25.08
N ILE A 25 11.12 11.37 26.09
CA ILE A 25 10.55 12.37 27.00
C ILE A 25 11.68 13.11 27.74
N ARG A 26 12.63 12.37 28.32
CA ARG A 26 13.79 12.98 29.02
C ARG A 26 14.68 13.80 28.11
N ALA A 27 14.80 13.39 26.85
CA ALA A 27 15.58 14.10 25.84
C ALA A 27 14.84 15.30 25.22
N GLY A 28 13.59 15.58 25.64
CA GLY A 28 12.78 16.67 25.10
C GLY A 28 12.35 16.48 23.64
N ARG A 29 12.40 15.24 23.13
CA ARG A 29 12.02 14.88 21.76
C ARG A 29 10.61 14.31 21.64
N PHE A 30 9.90 14.21 22.76
CA PHE A 30 8.51 13.78 22.83
C PHE A 30 7.58 14.95 23.15
N ILE A 31 6.35 14.91 22.65
CA ILE A 31 5.36 15.97 22.89
C ILE A 31 5.04 16.06 24.40
N ALA A 32 4.89 17.28 24.90
CA ALA A 32 4.53 17.52 26.28
C ALA A 32 3.19 16.84 26.64
N PRO A 33 3.04 16.33 27.88
CA PRO A 33 1.80 15.71 28.30
C PRO A 33 0.65 16.71 28.37
N ASP A 34 -0.53 16.29 27.93
CA ASP A 34 -1.78 17.08 27.97
C ASP A 34 -2.30 17.27 29.40
N ALA A 35 -1.97 16.35 30.30
CA ALA A 35 -2.29 16.43 31.71
C ALA A 35 -1.13 15.96 32.59
N VAL A 36 -0.88 16.69 33.68
CA VAL A 36 0.06 16.29 34.73
C VAL A 36 -0.69 16.20 36.06
N VAL A 37 -0.83 14.98 36.59
CA VAL A 37 -1.51 14.73 37.87
C VAL A 37 -0.45 14.56 38.97
N GLY A 38 -0.56 15.37 40.02
CA GLY A 38 0.31 15.28 41.22
C GLY A 38 1.80 15.49 40.95
N GLY A 39 2.16 16.17 39.85
CA GLY A 39 3.55 16.46 39.46
C GLY A 39 4.39 15.24 39.05
N ARG A 40 3.79 14.04 38.98
CA ARG A 40 4.51 12.79 38.69
C ARG A 40 3.87 11.95 37.58
N PHE A 41 2.55 12.03 37.42
CA PHE A 41 1.83 11.27 36.43
C PHE A 41 1.58 12.13 35.20
N GLN A 42 2.12 11.70 34.06
CA GLN A 42 1.96 12.34 32.77
C GLN A 42 0.89 11.57 31.96
N GLY A 43 -0.04 12.31 31.36
CA GLY A 43 -1.11 11.76 30.55
C GLY A 43 -1.24 12.48 29.22
N TRP A 44 -1.53 11.72 28.16
CA TRP A 44 -1.81 12.23 26.82
C TRP A 44 -3.25 11.88 26.43
N SER A 45 -3.92 12.78 25.74
CA SER A 45 -5.23 12.50 25.16
C SER A 45 -5.08 11.45 24.03
N ARG A 46 -6.14 10.68 23.77
CA ARG A 46 -6.15 9.74 22.63
C ARG A 46 -5.88 10.44 21.28
N GLU A 47 -6.38 11.66 21.12
CA GLU A 47 -6.16 12.46 19.91
C GLU A 47 -4.68 12.80 19.72
N THR A 48 -4.00 13.23 20.79
CA THR A 48 -2.57 13.52 20.78
C THR A 48 -1.74 12.29 20.45
N VAL A 49 -2.09 11.13 21.01
CA VAL A 49 -1.41 9.85 20.73
C VAL A 49 -1.62 9.40 19.29
N GLU A 50 -2.83 9.51 18.75
CA GLU A 50 -3.12 9.23 17.33
C GLU A 50 -2.36 10.18 16.40
N GLN A 51 -2.25 11.46 16.76
CA GLN A 51 -1.45 12.43 16.01
C GLN A 51 0.02 12.04 16.00
N ILE A 52 0.60 11.67 17.16
CA ILE A 52 1.99 11.19 17.26
C ILE A 52 2.18 9.91 16.46
N ARG A 53 1.23 8.97 16.53
CA ARG A 53 1.29 7.72 15.80
C ARG A 53 1.34 7.99 14.29
N ARG A 54 0.47 8.88 13.81
CA ARG A 54 0.47 9.35 12.43
C ARG A 54 1.81 9.98 12.05
N ASP A 55 2.34 10.87 12.88
CA ASP A 55 3.62 11.57 12.66
C ASP A 55 4.82 10.61 12.64
N ARG A 56 4.87 9.62 13.55
CA ARG A 56 5.93 8.60 13.62
C ARG A 56 5.89 7.58 12.50
N GLU A 57 4.68 7.19 12.06
CA GLU A 57 4.47 6.36 10.87
C GLU A 57 4.74 7.14 9.56
N GLY A 58 5.41 8.30 9.64
CA GLY A 58 5.75 9.16 8.51
C GLY A 58 4.69 10.22 8.23
N GLY A 59 4.05 10.76 9.26
CA GLY A 59 3.02 11.79 9.12
C GLY A 59 3.62 13.02 8.49
N ASN A 60 2.89 13.51 7.48
CA ASN A 60 3.18 14.66 6.64
C ASN A 60 4.33 14.55 5.62
N VAL A 61 5.10 13.45 5.55
CA VAL A 61 5.99 13.25 4.38
C VAL A 61 5.21 12.61 3.24
N ILE A 62 4.44 13.45 2.56
CA ILE A 62 3.83 13.12 1.28
C ILE A 62 4.97 13.10 0.25
N ARG A 63 5.24 11.93 -0.32
CA ARG A 63 6.19 11.75 -1.42
C ARG A 63 5.50 11.00 -2.55
N CYS A 64 5.61 11.54 -3.76
CA CYS A 64 5.11 10.92 -4.97
C CYS A 64 6.19 11.01 -6.05
N ASP A 65 6.83 9.88 -6.35
CA ASP A 65 7.62 9.68 -7.55
C ASP A 65 6.69 9.16 -8.65
N VAL A 66 6.27 10.06 -9.54
CA VAL A 66 5.28 9.77 -10.59
C VAL A 66 5.74 8.64 -11.50
N ALA A 67 7.02 8.65 -11.90
CA ALA A 67 7.57 7.61 -12.77
C ALA A 67 7.62 6.26 -12.05
N GLY A 68 8.07 6.27 -10.79
CA GLY A 68 8.06 5.08 -9.93
C GLY A 68 6.66 4.49 -9.74
N VAL A 69 5.65 5.33 -9.48
CA VAL A 69 4.26 4.88 -9.31
C VAL A 69 3.69 4.31 -10.60
N ARG A 70 3.91 4.96 -11.76
CA ARG A 70 3.50 4.44 -13.06
C ARG A 70 4.07 3.05 -13.32
N TYR A 71 5.37 2.87 -13.05
CA TYR A 71 6.03 1.58 -13.17
C TYR A 71 5.38 0.52 -12.27
N LEU A 72 5.14 0.84 -10.98
CA LEU A 72 4.46 -0.10 -10.08
C LEU A 72 3.03 -0.43 -10.51
N ILE A 73 2.29 0.53 -11.10
CA ILE A 73 0.96 0.26 -11.65
C ILE A 73 1.03 -0.76 -12.79
N ALA A 74 1.98 -0.59 -13.73
CA ALA A 74 2.17 -1.52 -14.84
C ALA A 74 2.47 -2.94 -14.33
N GLU A 75 3.37 -3.06 -13.35
CA GLU A 75 3.73 -4.35 -12.73
C GLU A 75 2.52 -5.05 -12.09
N VAL A 76 1.66 -4.31 -11.36
CA VAL A 76 0.44 -4.91 -10.77
C VAL A 76 -0.56 -5.31 -11.86
N ARG A 77 -0.70 -4.54 -12.93
CA ARG A 77 -1.56 -4.89 -14.08
C ARG A 77 -1.05 -6.15 -14.79
N GLU A 78 0.25 -6.28 -15.00
CA GLU A 78 0.87 -7.48 -15.59
C GLU A 78 0.69 -8.72 -14.72
N ALA A 79 0.87 -8.57 -13.41
CA ALA A 79 0.59 -9.65 -12.45
C ALA A 79 -0.90 -10.05 -12.50
N ALA A 80 -1.81 -9.07 -12.59
CA ALA A 80 -3.24 -9.34 -12.71
C ALA A 80 -3.59 -10.12 -13.98
N GLU A 81 -3.00 -9.75 -15.14
CA GLU A 81 -3.20 -10.48 -16.39
C GLU A 81 -2.58 -11.88 -16.36
N THR A 82 -1.42 -12.05 -15.71
CA THR A 82 -0.80 -13.35 -15.50
C THR A 82 -1.69 -14.25 -14.63
N VAL A 83 -2.20 -13.74 -13.50
CA VAL A 83 -3.11 -14.48 -12.63
C VAL A 83 -4.43 -14.77 -13.33
N ARG A 84 -4.95 -13.86 -14.15
CA ARG A 84 -6.17 -14.10 -14.94
C ARG A 84 -5.95 -15.22 -15.96
N ALA A 85 -4.84 -15.20 -16.69
CA ALA A 85 -4.55 -16.22 -17.69
C ALA A 85 -4.27 -17.58 -17.02
N TYR A 86 -3.35 -17.64 -16.06
CA TYR A 86 -2.88 -18.90 -15.48
C TYR A 86 -3.69 -19.35 -14.26
N GLY A 87 -4.53 -18.50 -13.66
CA GLY A 87 -5.48 -18.87 -12.62
C GLY A 87 -6.70 -19.60 -13.16
N PHE A 88 -6.97 -19.49 -14.46
CA PHE A 88 -8.03 -20.23 -15.14
C PHE A 88 -7.77 -21.74 -15.13
N SER A 89 -8.80 -22.53 -14.86
CA SER A 89 -8.79 -23.98 -15.02
C SER A 89 -10.06 -24.40 -15.78
N PRO A 90 -9.95 -25.15 -16.89
CA PRO A 90 -11.12 -25.61 -17.65
C PRO A 90 -12.13 -26.43 -16.82
N GLY A 91 -11.63 -27.19 -15.84
CA GLY A 91 -12.46 -27.99 -14.94
C GLY A 91 -13.13 -27.18 -13.81
N LYS A 92 -12.65 -25.95 -13.56
CA LYS A 92 -13.18 -25.05 -12.53
C LYS A 92 -13.18 -23.61 -13.07
N PRO A 93 -14.10 -23.28 -13.99
CA PRO A 93 -14.09 -22.02 -14.73
C PRO A 93 -14.39 -20.78 -13.87
N VAL A 94 -14.87 -20.98 -12.64
CA VAL A 94 -15.05 -19.93 -11.64
C VAL A 94 -14.25 -20.33 -10.40
N SER A 95 -13.06 -19.78 -10.26
CA SER A 95 -12.23 -19.87 -9.06
C SER A 95 -11.95 -18.47 -8.51
N ASP A 96 -11.72 -18.38 -7.20
CA ASP A 96 -11.37 -17.12 -6.54
C ASP A 96 -10.10 -16.51 -7.17
N VAL A 97 -9.15 -17.37 -7.51
CA VAL A 97 -7.89 -17.03 -8.17
C VAL A 97 -8.09 -16.51 -9.58
N TYR A 98 -8.99 -17.12 -10.38
CA TYR A 98 -9.26 -16.67 -11.74
C TYR A 98 -10.01 -15.34 -11.79
N VAL A 99 -10.97 -15.14 -10.88
CA VAL A 99 -11.94 -14.03 -10.98
C VAL A 99 -11.66 -12.92 -9.99
N GLN A 100 -11.52 -13.23 -8.69
CA GLN A 100 -11.47 -12.20 -7.65
C GLN A 100 -10.09 -11.59 -7.49
N ILE A 101 -9.02 -12.39 -7.60
CA ILE A 101 -7.66 -11.86 -7.44
C ILE A 101 -7.35 -10.82 -8.52
N PRO A 102 -7.48 -11.09 -9.84
CA PRO A 102 -7.22 -10.08 -10.87
C PRO A 102 -8.10 -8.84 -10.73
N ARG A 103 -9.39 -9.02 -10.41
CA ARG A 103 -10.31 -7.91 -10.17
C ARG A 103 -9.84 -7.03 -9.01
N THR A 104 -9.43 -7.63 -7.91
CA THR A 104 -8.93 -6.91 -6.73
C THR A 104 -7.66 -6.15 -7.07
N LEU A 105 -6.71 -6.79 -7.76
CA LEU A 105 -5.47 -6.14 -8.22
C LEU A 105 -5.76 -4.91 -9.11
N LEU A 106 -6.71 -5.00 -10.04
CA LEU A 106 -7.11 -3.87 -10.89
C LEU A 106 -7.78 -2.73 -10.10
N ILE A 107 -8.56 -3.04 -9.06
CA ILE A 107 -9.11 -2.03 -8.15
C ILE A 107 -7.98 -1.34 -7.37
N LEU A 108 -6.99 -2.10 -6.89
CA LEU A 108 -5.84 -1.56 -6.17
C LEU A 108 -5.00 -0.65 -7.08
N VAL A 109 -4.84 -1.01 -8.36
CA VAL A 109 -4.24 -0.14 -9.38
C VAL A 109 -4.99 1.19 -9.52
N ALA A 110 -6.33 1.15 -9.61
CA ALA A 110 -7.13 2.37 -9.70
C ALA A 110 -6.95 3.27 -8.46
N ARG A 111 -6.77 2.67 -7.27
CA ARG A 111 -6.49 3.40 -6.03
C ARG A 111 -5.09 4.04 -6.05
N MET A 112 -4.07 3.32 -6.53
CA MET A 112 -2.72 3.87 -6.72
C MET A 112 -2.73 5.06 -7.68
N GLU A 113 -3.42 4.92 -8.81
CA GLU A 113 -3.54 5.98 -9.82
C GLU A 113 -4.27 7.21 -9.25
N SER A 114 -5.38 6.99 -8.55
CA SER A 114 -6.16 8.07 -7.94
C SER A 114 -5.35 8.82 -6.90
N GLU A 115 -4.61 8.13 -6.03
CA GLU A 115 -3.77 8.76 -5.03
C GLU A 115 -2.60 9.53 -5.67
N MET A 116 -1.94 8.95 -6.67
CA MET A 116 -0.91 9.66 -7.44
C MET A 116 -1.45 10.97 -8.01
N ARG A 117 -2.59 10.93 -8.71
CA ARG A 117 -3.24 12.13 -9.28
C ARG A 117 -3.57 13.14 -8.20
N ARG A 118 -4.12 12.69 -7.06
CA ARG A 118 -4.45 13.56 -5.91
C ARG A 118 -3.21 14.32 -5.39
N LEU A 119 -2.09 13.61 -5.22
CA LEU A 119 -0.86 14.20 -4.69
C LEU A 119 -0.22 15.20 -5.67
N ILE A 120 -0.28 14.93 -6.97
CA ILE A 120 0.25 15.84 -7.99
C ILE A 120 -0.58 17.12 -8.08
N VAL A 121 -1.92 16.99 -8.07
CA VAL A 121 -2.82 18.15 -8.04
C VAL A 121 -2.59 18.98 -6.77
N LEU A 122 -2.38 18.32 -5.63
CA LEU A 122 -2.08 18.99 -4.37
C LEU A 122 -0.76 19.79 -4.44
N ASP A 123 0.29 19.21 -5.01
CA ASP A 123 1.59 19.88 -5.19
C ASP A 123 1.48 21.13 -6.08
N HIS A 124 0.79 21.01 -7.23
CA HIS A 124 0.52 22.15 -8.11
C HIS A 124 -0.30 23.23 -7.41
N THR A 125 -1.31 22.83 -6.63
CA THR A 125 -2.17 23.77 -5.89
C THR A 125 -1.36 24.53 -4.83
N TYR A 126 -0.49 23.85 -4.07
CA TYR A 126 0.34 24.53 -3.08
C TYR A 126 1.40 25.43 -3.70
N ALA A 127 2.02 25.01 -4.82
CA ALA A 127 2.95 25.86 -5.55
C ALA A 127 2.30 27.20 -5.92
N ARG A 128 1.07 27.18 -6.46
CA ARG A 128 0.27 28.37 -6.79
C ARG A 128 0.00 29.28 -5.60
N ILE A 129 -0.35 28.71 -4.46
CA ILE A 129 -0.64 29.45 -3.23
C ILE A 129 0.63 30.13 -2.71
N ILE A 130 1.74 29.40 -2.67
CA ILE A 130 3.03 29.90 -2.13
C ILE A 130 3.60 31.01 -3.00
N THR A 131 3.48 30.90 -4.33
CA THR A 131 3.99 31.93 -5.24
C THR A 131 3.21 33.25 -5.20
N GLY A 132 2.11 33.33 -4.44
CA GLY A 132 1.37 34.57 -4.20
C GLY A 132 0.95 35.22 -5.52
N SER A 133 0.05 34.57 -6.25
CA SER A 133 -0.16 34.92 -7.65
C SER A 133 -1.26 35.97 -7.89
N ASP A 134 -0.84 37.15 -8.35
CA ASP A 134 -1.66 38.07 -9.17
C ASP A 134 -1.69 37.68 -10.67
N ASP A 135 -1.09 36.55 -11.06
CA ASP A 135 -1.11 36.04 -12.44
C ASP A 135 -2.48 35.41 -12.77
N PRO A 136 -3.24 35.97 -13.73
CA PRO A 136 -4.60 35.53 -14.05
C PRO A 136 -4.67 34.06 -14.50
N ARG A 137 -3.57 33.47 -15.00
CA ARG A 137 -3.49 32.05 -15.36
C ARG A 137 -3.70 31.10 -14.17
N HIS A 138 -3.55 31.58 -12.94
CA HIS A 138 -3.81 30.79 -11.74
C HIS A 138 -5.31 30.57 -11.50
N HIS A 139 -6.17 31.36 -12.14
CA HIS A 139 -7.63 31.20 -12.13
C HIS A 139 -8.14 30.35 -13.29
N GLU A 140 -7.26 29.91 -14.20
CA GLU A 140 -7.60 29.04 -15.31
C GLU A 140 -7.43 27.56 -14.91
N GLU A 141 -8.29 26.70 -15.47
CA GLU A 141 -8.13 25.25 -15.40
C GLU A 141 -6.84 24.85 -16.12
N THR A 142 -6.01 24.03 -15.46
CA THR A 142 -4.80 23.48 -16.07
C THR A 142 -4.93 21.96 -16.12
N PRO A 143 -5.18 21.38 -17.31
CA PRO A 143 -5.25 19.94 -17.44
C PRO A 143 -3.87 19.34 -17.19
N ILE A 144 -3.83 18.24 -16.43
CA ILE A 144 -2.63 17.43 -16.23
C ILE A 144 -2.89 16.07 -16.85
N GLU A 145 -2.19 15.78 -17.94
CA GLU A 145 -2.31 14.52 -18.65
C GLU A 145 -1.41 13.45 -18.04
N PHE A 146 -1.93 12.23 -17.96
CA PHE A 146 -1.21 11.08 -17.46
C PHE A 146 -1.47 9.89 -18.36
N GLU A 147 -0.39 9.28 -18.80
CA GLU A 147 -0.42 8.00 -19.50
C GLU A 147 0.05 6.92 -18.52
N VAL A 148 -0.65 5.78 -18.53
CA VAL A 148 -0.20 4.58 -17.82
C VAL A 148 0.11 3.55 -18.89
N ASP A 149 1.26 2.91 -18.75
CA ASP A 149 1.79 2.05 -19.81
C ASP A 149 0.81 0.92 -20.14
N PRO A 150 0.64 0.59 -21.44
CA PRO A 150 -0.27 -0.46 -21.86
C PRO A 150 0.24 -1.82 -21.38
N VAL A 151 -0.68 -2.68 -20.96
CA VAL A 151 -0.38 -4.07 -20.58
C VAL A 151 -1.12 -5.01 -21.52
N ASN A 152 -0.41 -6.06 -21.96
CA ASN A 152 -0.96 -7.06 -22.86
C ASN A 152 -2.00 -7.93 -22.14
N SER A 153 -3.19 -8.06 -22.72
CA SER A 153 -4.14 -9.09 -22.27
C SER A 153 -3.65 -10.47 -22.67
N LEU A 154 -3.55 -11.35 -21.67
CA LEU A 154 -3.09 -12.72 -21.90
C LEU A 154 -4.28 -13.68 -22.09
N VAL A 155 -4.25 -14.48 -23.14
CA VAL A 155 -5.22 -15.58 -23.31
C VAL A 155 -4.64 -16.82 -22.67
N PHE A 156 -5.47 -17.58 -21.93
CA PHE A 156 -5.05 -18.86 -21.37
C PHE A 156 -4.54 -19.78 -22.49
N PRO A 157 -3.28 -20.25 -22.43
CA PRO A 157 -2.79 -21.18 -23.43
C PRO A 157 -3.39 -22.57 -23.15
N LEU A 158 -4.24 -23.04 -24.05
CA LEU A 158 -4.79 -24.40 -23.96
C LEU A 158 -3.65 -25.42 -24.00
N GLY A 159 -3.72 -26.45 -23.16
CA GLY A 159 -2.68 -27.47 -23.05
C GLY A 159 -1.41 -27.01 -22.31
N THR A 160 -1.45 -25.87 -21.60
CA THR A 160 -0.36 -25.46 -20.70
C THR A 160 -0.10 -26.54 -19.67
N ASP A 161 1.15 -26.97 -19.59
CA ASP A 161 1.65 -27.85 -18.53
C ASP A 161 1.35 -27.24 -17.15
N PRO A 162 0.71 -27.99 -16.22
CA PRO A 162 0.52 -27.55 -14.85
C PRO A 162 1.78 -27.00 -14.15
N GLN A 163 2.99 -27.51 -14.48
CA GLN A 163 4.23 -26.95 -13.95
C GLN A 163 4.48 -25.52 -14.43
N MET A 164 4.23 -25.25 -15.71
CA MET A 164 4.33 -23.90 -16.28
C MET A 164 3.28 -22.97 -15.65
N ARG A 165 2.08 -23.48 -15.39
CA ARG A 165 1.02 -22.75 -14.70
C ARG A 165 1.46 -22.33 -13.29
N SER A 166 1.97 -23.28 -12.50
CA SER A 166 2.53 -22.99 -11.16
C SER A 166 3.65 -21.95 -11.24
N TYR A 167 4.62 -22.16 -12.13
CA TYR A 167 5.75 -21.24 -12.31
C TYR A 167 5.30 -19.80 -12.60
N ARG A 168 4.32 -19.62 -13.49
CA ARG A 168 3.79 -18.30 -13.86
C ARG A 168 3.08 -17.62 -12.70
N LEU A 169 2.27 -18.35 -11.93
CA LEU A 169 1.58 -17.82 -10.76
C LEU A 169 2.56 -17.44 -9.64
N ARG A 170 3.58 -18.26 -9.39
CA ARG A 170 4.64 -17.95 -8.44
C ARG A 170 5.41 -16.68 -8.82
N ASN A 171 5.71 -16.52 -10.11
CA ASN A 171 6.40 -15.33 -10.60
C ASN A 171 5.53 -14.07 -10.43
N ALA A 172 4.21 -14.16 -10.68
CA ALA A 172 3.27 -13.07 -10.39
C ALA A 172 3.23 -12.71 -8.89
N ALA A 173 3.24 -13.71 -7.99
CA ALA A 173 3.32 -13.46 -6.55
C ALA A 173 4.65 -12.77 -6.17
N GLN A 174 5.78 -13.20 -6.72
CA GLN A 174 7.09 -12.55 -6.51
C GLN A 174 7.08 -11.09 -7.01
N GLN A 175 6.49 -10.85 -8.17
CA GLN A 175 6.31 -9.50 -8.73
C GLN A 175 5.50 -8.60 -7.79
N LEU A 176 4.37 -9.08 -7.26
CA LEU A 176 3.59 -8.34 -6.26
C LEU A 176 4.38 -8.09 -4.97
N GLY A 177 5.19 -9.05 -4.52
CA GLY A 177 6.09 -8.88 -3.38
C GLY A 177 7.13 -7.78 -3.60
N ALA A 178 7.69 -7.69 -4.81
CA ALA A 178 8.59 -6.62 -5.20
C ALA A 178 7.89 -5.25 -5.22
N VAL A 179 6.65 -5.18 -5.72
CA VAL A 179 5.83 -3.96 -5.70
C VAL A 179 5.60 -3.49 -4.26
N VAL A 180 5.18 -4.38 -3.35
CA VAL A 180 4.97 -4.06 -1.94
C VAL A 180 6.25 -3.53 -1.30
N THR A 181 7.40 -4.13 -1.63
CA THR A 181 8.70 -3.71 -1.08
C THR A 181 9.12 -2.32 -1.57
N ARG A 182 8.86 -2.00 -2.85
CA ARG A 182 9.27 -0.72 -3.47
C ARG A 182 8.29 0.43 -3.23
N MET A 183 7.02 0.14 -2.94
CA MET A 183 5.99 1.17 -2.77
C MET A 183 6.38 2.28 -1.80
N PRO A 184 6.97 2.02 -0.61
CA PRO A 184 7.36 3.08 0.31
C PRO A 184 8.36 4.09 -0.27
N ASP A 185 9.17 3.72 -1.25
CA ASP A 185 10.17 4.62 -1.82
C ASP A 185 9.58 5.59 -2.85
N VAL A 186 8.49 5.18 -3.50
CA VAL A 186 7.87 5.91 -4.61
C VAL A 186 6.55 6.59 -4.23
N LEU A 187 5.78 6.03 -3.29
CA LEU A 187 4.50 6.57 -2.86
C LEU A 187 4.32 6.44 -1.35
N LYS A 188 4.40 7.59 -0.66
CA LYS A 188 4.18 7.68 0.79
C LYS A 188 2.86 8.38 1.08
N SER A 189 1.85 7.59 1.42
CA SER A 189 0.58 8.08 1.98
C SER A 189 -0.15 6.99 2.77
N ALA A 190 -1.20 7.37 3.51
CA ALA A 190 -2.04 6.41 4.22
C ALA A 190 -2.74 5.44 3.26
N GLU A 191 -3.17 5.94 2.11
CA GLU A 191 -3.79 5.15 1.05
C GLU A 191 -2.80 4.16 0.43
N ALA A 192 -1.57 4.60 0.15
CA ALA A 192 -0.51 3.73 -0.35
C ALA A 192 -0.21 2.58 0.61
N ARG A 193 -0.18 2.83 1.92
CA ARG A 193 -0.01 1.78 2.94
C ARG A 193 -1.18 0.79 2.95
N ALA A 194 -2.42 1.28 2.76
CA ALA A 194 -3.59 0.40 2.66
C ALA A 194 -3.52 -0.48 1.41
N VAL A 195 -3.12 0.09 0.27
CA VAL A 195 -2.88 -0.66 -0.97
C VAL A 195 -1.78 -1.70 -0.80
N MET A 196 -0.64 -1.35 -0.19
CA MET A 196 0.46 -2.29 0.06
C MET A 196 0.01 -3.52 0.84
N ARG A 197 -0.76 -3.32 1.93
CA ARG A 197 -1.28 -4.43 2.73
C ARG A 197 -2.20 -5.33 1.90
N ALA A 198 -3.09 -4.74 1.11
CA ALA A 198 -4.00 -5.49 0.25
C ALA A 198 -3.25 -6.26 -0.86
N LEU A 199 -2.24 -5.66 -1.48
CA LEU A 199 -1.36 -6.34 -2.45
C LEU A 199 -0.63 -7.53 -1.80
N GLY A 200 -0.16 -7.37 -0.56
CA GLY A 200 0.43 -8.46 0.22
C GLY A 200 -0.56 -9.62 0.45
N THR A 201 -1.81 -9.31 0.81
CA THR A 201 -2.85 -10.32 0.97
C THR A 201 -3.16 -11.07 -0.33
N GLU A 202 -3.26 -10.38 -1.46
CA GLU A 202 -3.50 -11.03 -2.75
C GLU A 202 -2.30 -11.86 -3.22
N ARG A 203 -1.06 -11.41 -2.95
CA ARG A 203 0.16 -12.20 -3.16
C ARG A 203 0.10 -13.52 -2.38
N ASP A 204 -0.28 -13.47 -1.11
CA ASP A 204 -0.29 -14.65 -0.24
C ASP A 204 -1.32 -15.67 -0.75
N LYS A 205 -2.51 -15.22 -1.15
CA LYS A 205 -3.51 -16.10 -1.79
C LYS A 205 -3.01 -16.78 -3.08
N ILE A 206 -2.26 -16.05 -3.92
CA ILE A 206 -1.66 -16.64 -5.13
C ILE A 206 -0.63 -17.69 -4.75
N THR A 207 0.17 -17.43 -3.70
CA THR A 207 1.18 -18.36 -3.21
C THR A 207 0.55 -19.63 -2.68
N ASP A 208 -0.44 -19.51 -1.79
CA ASP A 208 -1.19 -20.64 -1.23
C ASP A 208 -1.79 -21.52 -2.33
N TYR A 209 -2.43 -20.90 -3.33
CA TYR A 209 -2.99 -21.63 -4.46
C TYR A 209 -1.92 -22.33 -5.32
N THR A 210 -0.77 -21.71 -5.47
CA THR A 210 0.33 -22.29 -6.24
C THR A 210 0.92 -23.51 -5.52
N ASP A 211 1.00 -23.46 -4.20
CA ASP A 211 1.50 -24.57 -3.39
C ASP A 211 0.50 -25.74 -3.38
N GLU A 212 -0.80 -25.47 -3.34
CA GLU A 212 -1.86 -26.49 -3.54
C GLU A 212 -1.72 -27.18 -4.91
N LEU A 213 -1.53 -26.41 -5.98
CA LEU A 213 -1.34 -26.95 -7.33
C LEU A 213 -0.11 -27.88 -7.43
N GLU A 214 0.97 -27.55 -6.73
CA GLU A 214 2.19 -28.37 -6.74
C GLU A 214 2.03 -29.65 -5.92
N GLN A 215 1.29 -29.62 -4.82
CA GLN A 215 0.94 -30.83 -4.07
C GLN A 215 0.13 -31.79 -4.95
N ASP A 216 -0.94 -31.32 -5.59
CA ASP A 216 -1.79 -32.12 -6.48
C ASP A 216 -0.96 -32.78 -7.61
N LEU A 217 0.04 -32.08 -8.13
CA LEU A 217 0.93 -32.58 -9.18
C LEU A 217 1.86 -33.68 -8.67
N ASN A 218 2.42 -33.51 -7.48
CA ASN A 218 3.31 -34.49 -6.88
C ASN A 218 2.56 -35.77 -6.48
N GLU A 219 1.32 -35.65 -6.02
CA GLU A 219 0.46 -36.79 -5.69
C GLU A 219 -0.02 -37.55 -6.93
N SER A 220 -0.20 -36.87 -8.06
CA SER A 220 -0.62 -37.51 -9.32
C SER A 220 0.48 -38.34 -10.01
N ILE A 221 1.74 -38.20 -9.58
CA ILE A 221 2.91 -38.91 -10.14
C ILE A 221 3.33 -40.11 -9.26
N ALA A 222 2.84 -40.18 -8.01
CA ALA A 222 3.11 -41.25 -7.05
C ALA A 222 2.16 -42.45 -7.21
#